data_AF-A0AAW5UZ31-F1
#
_entry.id   AF-A0AAW5UZ31-F1
#
_cell.length_a   1.000
_cell.length_b   1.000
_cell.length_c   1.000
_cell.angle_alpha   90.00
_cell.angle_beta   90.00
_cell.angle_gamma   90.00
#
_symmetry.space_group_name_H-M   'P 1'
#
loop_
_entity.id
_entity.type
_entity.pdbx_description
1 polymer ?
#
loop_
_entity_poly.entity_id
_entity_poly.type
_entity_poly.pdbx_seq_one_letter_code
_entity_poly.pdbx_strand_id
1 'polypeptide(L)'
;MKISKNRYLQGFGIVVLLLALVRVIFPGVAKPKVAAAGAADSTLVAAKDSAASDASSAEISDASAASEGNVAEDLKEDELSVMPDTAQSGKPSIFFDKDGKEVKHRIFSVPHFGNTFPDQQDVQILAATKHGVKPVQNRLEAENSKGKLVYVGSNPFFYVDKLNNSIPYLVPRASVLLQDIGRAYFDSLQIKGIPLHKIIVTSILRTKDDVAKLRTRNGNATENSCHLYGTTFDICYNRYKQIQTREQPRRQVQNDTLKWVFSEVLRDFRNKNRCYIKYEVKQGCFHITVR
;
A
#
# COMPACT_ATOMS: atom_id res chain seq x y z
N MET A 1 -25.93 25.15 -10.67
CA MET A 1 -26.46 26.09 -9.66
C MET A 1 -25.39 26.34 -8.60
N LYS A 2 -24.95 27.59 -8.38
CA LYS A 2 -24.05 27.95 -7.26
C LYS A 2 -24.92 28.23 -6.03
N ILE A 3 -24.90 27.34 -5.04
CA ILE A 3 -25.64 27.54 -3.78
C ILE A 3 -24.80 28.46 -2.89
N SER A 4 -25.35 29.61 -2.48
CA SER A 4 -24.68 30.51 -1.53
C SER A 4 -24.71 29.93 -0.12
N LYS A 5 -23.73 30.28 0.73
CA LYS A 5 -23.62 29.78 2.11
C LYS A 5 -24.93 29.97 2.91
N ASN A 6 -25.63 31.08 2.68
CA ASN A 6 -26.89 31.38 3.36
C ASN A 6 -28.04 30.46 2.90
N ARG A 7 -28.08 30.11 1.61
CA ARG A 7 -29.08 29.16 1.08
C ARG A 7 -28.83 27.73 1.54
N TYR A 8 -27.56 27.36 1.72
CA TYR A 8 -27.20 26.08 2.34
C TYR A 8 -27.64 26.03 3.80
N LEU A 9 -27.37 27.09 4.58
CA LEU A 9 -27.72 27.13 6.00
C LEU A 9 -29.25 27.12 6.22
N GLN A 10 -30.01 27.84 5.38
CA GLN A 10 -31.47 27.78 5.39
C GLN A 10 -31.99 26.38 5.03
N GLY A 11 -31.45 25.76 3.98
CA GLY A 11 -31.83 24.40 3.60
C GLY A 11 -31.52 23.37 4.68
N PHE A 12 -30.33 23.46 5.29
CA PHE A 12 -29.93 22.61 6.41
C PHE A 12 -30.85 22.78 7.63
N GLY A 13 -31.18 24.02 7.99
CA GLY A 13 -32.10 24.32 9.09
C GLY A 13 -33.51 23.75 8.87
N ILE A 14 -34.05 23.87 7.66
CA ILE A 14 -35.36 23.30 7.30
C ILE A 14 -35.35 21.77 7.42
N VAL A 15 -34.29 21.12 6.92
CA VAL A 15 -34.15 19.66 7.00
C VAL A 15 -34.05 19.19 8.45
N VAL A 16 -33.31 19.90 9.31
CA VAL A 16 -33.19 19.56 10.73
C VAL A 16 -34.54 19.71 11.46
N LEU A 17 -35.30 20.77 11.18
CA LEU A 17 -36.64 20.97 11.74
C LEU A 17 -37.61 19.88 11.28
N LEU A 18 -37.57 19.50 10.00
CA LEU A 18 -38.38 18.40 9.48
C LEU A 18 -38.02 17.07 10.15
N LEU A 19 -36.73 16.77 10.31
CA LEU A 19 -36.30 15.55 11.00
C LEU A 19 -36.68 15.56 12.49
N ALA A 20 -36.65 16.72 13.14
CA ALA A 20 -37.14 16.88 14.51
C ALA A 20 -38.65 16.64 14.60
N LEU A 21 -39.42 17.16 13.65
CA LEU A 21 -40.88 16.98 13.60
C LEU A 21 -41.25 15.52 13.29
N VAL A 22 -40.53 14.87 12.38
CA VAL A 22 -40.63 13.42 12.13
C VAL A 22 -40.28 12.62 13.38
N ARG A 23 -39.30 13.06 14.18
CA ARG A 23 -38.97 12.42 15.46
C ARG A 23 -40.06 12.61 16.53
N VAL A 24 -40.81 13.71 16.48
CA VAL A 24 -41.96 13.96 17.37
C VAL A 24 -43.17 13.11 16.95
N ILE A 25 -43.44 13.00 15.64
CA ILE A 25 -44.58 12.20 15.12
C ILE A 25 -44.27 10.69 15.16
N PHE A 26 -43.03 10.30 14.89
CA PHE A 26 -42.57 8.92 14.85
C PHE A 26 -41.39 8.70 15.81
N PRO A 27 -41.63 8.68 17.13
CA PRO A 27 -40.58 8.51 18.14
C PRO A 27 -39.83 7.18 18.02
N GLY A 28 -40.38 6.19 17.31
CA GLY A 28 -39.74 4.91 17.00
C GLY A 28 -38.56 4.99 16.01
N VAL A 29 -38.40 6.08 15.25
CA VAL A 29 -37.32 6.27 14.26
C VAL A 29 -35.95 6.44 14.91
N ALA A 30 -35.90 6.83 16.18
CA ALA A 30 -34.66 7.04 16.93
C ALA A 30 -34.19 5.80 17.73
N LYS A 31 -34.84 4.64 17.59
CA LYS A 31 -34.43 3.43 18.30
C LYS A 31 -33.19 2.81 17.62
N PRO A 32 -32.09 2.53 18.35
CA PRO A 32 -30.95 1.81 17.79
C PRO A 32 -31.36 0.38 17.44
N LYS A 33 -31.13 -0.02 16.18
CA LYS A 33 -31.27 -1.42 15.74
C LYS A 33 -30.09 -2.22 16.31
N VAL A 34 -30.31 -2.87 17.45
CA VAL A 34 -29.55 -4.06 17.85
C VAL A 34 -30.39 -5.27 17.48
N ALA A 35 -29.75 -6.27 16.88
CA ALA A 35 -30.40 -7.45 16.32
C ALA A 35 -31.11 -8.30 17.40
N ALA A 36 -32.35 -8.64 17.06
CA ALA A 36 -33.12 -9.86 17.36
C ALA A 36 -33.26 -10.39 18.81
N ALA A 37 -34.54 -10.36 19.25
CA ALA A 37 -35.24 -11.30 20.14
C ALA A 37 -34.78 -11.48 21.60
N GLY A 38 -35.68 -11.15 22.53
CA GLY A 38 -35.65 -11.58 23.93
C GLY A 38 -36.10 -10.48 24.88
N ALA A 39 -37.32 -10.56 25.38
CA ALA A 39 -38.03 -9.55 26.14
C ALA A 39 -37.49 -9.30 27.57
N ALA A 40 -37.70 -8.05 28.05
CA ALA A 40 -37.79 -7.60 29.45
C ALA A 40 -36.49 -7.69 30.31
N ASP A 41 -36.11 -6.77 31.20
CA ASP A 41 -36.56 -5.45 31.62
C ASP A 41 -35.41 -4.86 32.50
N SER A 42 -35.29 -3.53 32.50
CA SER A 42 -34.72 -2.68 33.57
C SER A 42 -33.22 -2.65 33.95
N THR A 43 -32.60 -1.48 33.64
CA THR A 43 -31.82 -0.56 34.54
C THR A 43 -30.56 -1.03 35.27
N LEU A 44 -29.52 -0.25 35.59
CA LEU A 44 -28.98 1.08 35.30
C LEU A 44 -27.51 1.04 35.82
N VAL A 45 -26.60 1.62 35.06
CA VAL A 45 -25.30 2.27 35.39
C VAL A 45 -24.75 2.19 36.83
N ALA A 46 -23.50 1.76 37.00
CA ALA A 46 -22.47 2.47 37.80
C ALA A 46 -21.06 1.89 37.61
N ALA A 47 -20.08 2.77 37.46
CA ALA A 47 -18.64 2.49 37.43
C ALA A 47 -18.07 2.34 38.85
N LYS A 48 -17.05 1.47 39.03
CA LYS A 48 -15.87 1.76 39.88
C LYS A 48 -14.72 0.76 39.68
N ASP A 49 -13.53 1.31 39.90
CA ASP A 49 -12.18 0.76 39.78
C ASP A 49 -11.80 -0.45 40.67
N SER A 50 -10.69 -1.08 40.28
CA SER A 50 -9.57 -1.57 41.11
C SER A 50 -9.34 -3.09 41.22
N ALA A 51 -8.18 -3.48 40.65
CA ALA A 51 -7.07 -4.22 41.28
C ALA A 51 -7.24 -5.66 41.82
N ALA A 52 -6.43 -6.54 41.20
CA ALA A 52 -5.44 -7.45 41.80
C ALA A 52 -5.86 -8.81 42.43
N SER A 53 -4.92 -9.76 42.25
CA SER A 53 -4.72 -11.05 42.93
C SER A 53 -5.71 -12.17 42.57
N ASP A 54 -5.37 -13.45 42.52
CA ASP A 54 -4.14 -14.25 42.51
C ASP A 54 -4.67 -15.65 42.14
N ALA A 55 -4.04 -16.36 41.21
CA ALA A 55 -3.19 -17.52 41.48
C ALA A 55 -3.91 -18.83 41.85
N SER A 56 -3.24 -19.91 41.41
CA SER A 56 -3.39 -21.33 41.74
C SER A 56 -4.51 -22.09 41.02
N SER A 57 -4.36 -23.35 40.63
CA SER A 57 -3.23 -24.30 40.49
C SER A 57 -3.89 -25.58 39.97
N ALA A 58 -3.32 -26.24 38.96
CA ALA A 58 -3.49 -27.68 38.76
C ALA A 58 -2.42 -28.18 37.78
N GLU A 59 -1.31 -28.66 38.33
CA GLU A 59 -0.49 -29.66 37.65
C GLU A 59 -1.23 -31.00 37.64
N ILE A 60 -0.90 -31.90 36.70
CA ILE A 60 -0.50 -33.30 36.95
C ILE A 60 -0.11 -33.99 35.63
N SER A 61 1.14 -34.47 35.64
CA SER A 61 1.74 -35.69 35.05
C SER A 61 1.73 -36.01 33.55
N ASP A 62 2.96 -35.97 33.04
CA ASP A 62 3.68 -36.89 32.14
C ASP A 62 3.23 -38.37 32.11
N ALA A 63 3.14 -38.95 30.90
CA ALA A 63 3.44 -40.36 30.61
C ALA A 63 3.51 -40.63 29.09
N SER A 64 4.69 -41.07 28.64
CA SER A 64 5.06 -41.55 27.31
C SER A 64 4.62 -43.00 27.01
N ALA A 65 4.28 -43.34 25.75
CA ALA A 65 4.70 -44.58 25.07
C ALA A 65 4.31 -44.59 23.58
N ALA A 66 5.20 -45.17 22.76
CA ALA A 66 5.26 -45.15 21.30
C ALA A 66 4.32 -46.13 20.55
N SER A 67 3.93 -45.81 19.31
CA SER A 67 4.47 -46.46 18.07
C SER A 67 3.61 -46.19 16.82
N GLU A 68 4.32 -45.74 15.77
CA GLU A 68 4.21 -46.04 14.33
C GLU A 68 2.91 -45.82 13.52
N GLY A 69 3.01 -45.02 12.44
CA GLY A 69 2.04 -45.08 11.32
C GLY A 69 1.96 -43.84 10.39
N ASN A 70 3.04 -43.55 9.66
CA ASN A 70 3.22 -42.76 8.43
C ASN A 70 2.09 -41.91 7.76
N VAL A 71 2.59 -40.83 7.13
CA VAL A 71 2.14 -40.06 5.94
C VAL A 71 1.31 -38.78 6.19
N ALA A 72 1.98 -37.61 6.20
CA ALA A 72 1.64 -36.42 5.38
C ALA A 72 2.47 -35.17 5.76
N GLU A 73 3.02 -34.53 4.72
CA GLU A 73 3.15 -33.06 4.55
C GLU A 73 4.12 -32.25 5.45
N ASP A 74 5.38 -32.28 5.01
CA ASP A 74 6.17 -31.12 4.54
C ASP A 74 5.56 -29.70 4.77
N LEU A 75 5.68 -29.16 5.99
CA LEU A 75 5.66 -27.72 6.25
C LEU A 75 6.67 -27.40 7.36
N LYS A 76 7.90 -27.08 6.98
CA LYS A 76 8.80 -26.32 7.87
C LYS A 76 8.25 -24.90 7.99
N GLU A 77 7.67 -24.61 9.14
CA GLU A 77 7.79 -23.30 9.75
C GLU A 77 9.28 -22.95 9.82
N ASP A 78 9.70 -21.97 9.04
CA ASP A 78 10.82 -21.13 9.46
C ASP A 78 10.34 -19.69 9.28
N GLU A 79 9.78 -19.21 10.38
CA GLU A 79 9.44 -17.84 10.64
C GLU A 79 10.62 -16.92 10.35
N LEU A 80 10.34 -15.76 9.77
CA LEU A 80 10.88 -14.46 10.18
C LEU A 80 12.30 -14.47 10.81
N SER A 81 13.31 -15.03 10.15
CA SER A 81 14.68 -14.83 10.57
C SER A 81 15.07 -13.39 10.22
N VAL A 82 14.80 -12.47 11.14
CA VAL A 82 15.49 -11.20 11.23
C VAL A 82 16.97 -11.57 11.29
N MET A 83 17.67 -11.42 10.16
CA MET A 83 19.10 -11.67 10.10
C MET A 83 19.76 -10.89 11.23
N PRO A 84 20.62 -11.52 12.05
CA PRO A 84 21.27 -10.82 13.13
C PRO A 84 22.12 -9.71 12.53
N ASP A 85 22.13 -8.62 13.26
CA ASP A 85 22.78 -7.36 12.99
C ASP A 85 24.13 -7.53 12.27
N THR A 86 24.37 -6.71 11.24
CA THR A 86 25.63 -6.72 10.47
C THR A 86 26.86 -6.46 11.37
N ALA A 87 26.63 -6.04 12.61
CA ALA A 87 27.62 -5.91 13.68
C ALA A 87 28.38 -7.22 14.03
N GLN A 88 27.81 -8.41 13.82
CA GLN A 88 28.44 -9.67 14.26
C GLN A 88 29.51 -10.24 13.31
N SER A 89 29.66 -9.71 12.09
CA SER A 89 30.55 -10.29 11.07
C SER A 89 31.96 -9.67 11.03
N GLY A 90 32.34 -8.78 11.96
CA GLY A 90 33.62 -8.06 11.90
C GLY A 90 33.77 -7.16 10.67
N LYS A 91 32.68 -6.91 9.94
CA LYS A 91 32.61 -6.00 8.79
C LYS A 91 32.30 -4.60 9.33
N PRO A 92 32.99 -3.55 8.82
CA PRO A 92 32.68 -2.18 9.23
C PRO A 92 31.21 -1.88 8.91
N SER A 93 30.53 -1.18 9.83
CA SER A 93 29.13 -0.80 9.62
C SER A 93 29.01 0.15 8.43
N ILE A 94 27.90 0.06 7.69
CA ILE A 94 27.64 0.98 6.56
C ILE A 94 27.30 2.39 7.07
N PHE A 95 26.81 2.49 8.30
CA PHE A 95 26.25 3.70 8.88
C PHE A 95 27.25 4.54 9.68
N PHE A 96 28.26 3.91 10.28
CA PHE A 96 29.26 4.56 11.12
C PHE A 96 30.67 4.27 10.61
N ASP A 97 31.51 5.31 10.60
CA ASP A 97 32.93 5.20 10.30
C ASP A 97 33.67 4.51 11.46
N LYS A 98 34.96 4.21 11.27
CA LYS A 98 35.84 3.59 12.29
C LYS A 98 35.88 4.39 13.60
N ASP A 99 35.64 5.70 13.52
CA ASP A 99 35.60 6.62 14.66
C ASP A 99 34.19 6.72 15.31
N GLY A 100 33.22 5.91 14.88
CA GLY A 100 31.84 5.92 15.41
C GLY A 100 30.96 7.07 14.91
N LYS A 101 31.46 7.89 13.96
CA LYS A 101 30.70 9.01 13.39
C LYS A 101 29.81 8.55 12.24
N GLU A 102 28.60 9.11 12.14
CA GLU A 102 27.68 8.84 11.03
C GLU A 102 28.30 9.16 9.66
N VAL A 103 28.29 8.18 8.76
CA VAL A 103 28.77 8.30 7.38
C VAL A 103 27.75 9.08 6.56
N LYS A 104 28.19 10.12 5.87
CA LYS A 104 27.31 10.87 4.95
C LYS A 104 27.16 10.11 3.62
N HIS A 105 25.95 9.65 3.34
CA HIS A 105 25.65 9.00 2.07
C HIS A 105 25.32 10.03 0.98
N ARG A 106 26.11 10.03 -0.10
CA ARG A 106 25.89 10.91 -1.26
C ARG A 106 24.80 10.37 -2.18
N ILE A 107 24.22 11.26 -2.99
CA ILE A 107 23.33 10.89 -4.10
C ILE A 107 24.21 10.65 -5.33
N PHE A 108 24.18 9.43 -5.86
CA PHE A 108 24.93 9.05 -7.06
C PHE A 108 24.04 9.05 -8.30
N SER A 109 22.72 8.84 -8.13
CA SER A 109 21.76 8.61 -9.21
C SER A 109 22.13 7.38 -10.05
N VAL A 110 21.47 7.24 -11.20
CA VAL A 110 21.79 6.27 -12.24
C VAL A 110 22.38 6.99 -13.46
N PRO A 111 23.31 6.38 -14.23
CA PRO A 111 24.00 7.07 -15.32
C PRO A 111 23.03 7.57 -16.40
N HIS A 112 22.15 6.68 -16.86
CA HIS A 112 21.11 7.02 -17.83
C HIS A 112 19.86 6.19 -17.54
N PHE A 113 18.72 6.86 -17.31
CA PHE A 113 17.47 6.20 -16.92
C PHE A 113 16.99 5.19 -17.97
N GLY A 114 17.06 5.54 -19.26
CA GLY A 114 16.62 4.64 -20.34
C GLY A 114 17.45 3.35 -20.43
N ASN A 115 18.76 3.44 -20.18
CA ASN A 115 19.68 2.30 -20.27
C ASN A 115 19.64 1.44 -18.99
N THR A 116 19.41 2.10 -17.84
CA THR A 116 19.29 1.40 -16.54
C THR A 116 17.96 0.66 -16.43
N PHE A 117 16.91 1.18 -17.07
CA PHE A 117 15.56 0.62 -17.08
C PHE A 117 15.09 0.31 -18.53
N PRO A 118 15.71 -0.68 -19.18
CA PRO A 118 15.47 -0.98 -20.60
C PRO A 118 14.29 -1.93 -20.82
N ASP A 119 13.64 -2.44 -19.77
CA ASP A 119 12.73 -3.59 -19.88
C ASP A 119 11.46 -3.22 -20.65
N GLN A 120 11.34 -3.73 -21.87
CA GLN A 120 10.23 -3.41 -22.77
C GLN A 120 8.95 -4.17 -22.41
N GLN A 121 7.84 -3.73 -23.02
CA GLN A 121 6.50 -4.28 -22.77
C GLN A 121 6.40 -5.78 -23.02
N ASP A 122 7.09 -6.30 -24.03
CA ASP A 122 7.15 -7.72 -24.40
C ASP A 122 7.68 -8.60 -23.25
N VAL A 123 8.80 -8.21 -22.64
CA VAL A 123 9.40 -8.93 -21.48
C VAL A 123 8.47 -8.84 -20.27
N GLN A 124 7.87 -7.68 -20.05
CA GLN A 124 6.99 -7.46 -18.91
C GLN A 124 5.66 -8.24 -19.02
N ILE A 125 5.10 -8.38 -20.22
CA ILE A 125 3.88 -9.18 -20.44
C ILE A 125 4.11 -10.64 -20.03
N LEU A 126 5.27 -11.22 -20.38
CA LEU A 126 5.58 -12.61 -20.01
C LEU A 126 5.56 -12.82 -18.50
N ALA A 127 6.14 -11.90 -17.74
CA ALA A 127 6.12 -11.94 -16.28
C ALA A 127 4.72 -11.68 -15.72
N ALA A 128 3.99 -10.72 -16.30
CA ALA A 128 2.64 -10.35 -15.90
C ALA A 128 1.66 -11.52 -16.08
N THR A 129 1.71 -12.21 -17.22
CA THR A 129 0.88 -13.40 -17.48
C THR A 129 1.24 -14.56 -16.56
N LYS A 130 2.53 -14.72 -16.21
CA LYS A 130 2.99 -15.80 -15.33
C LYS A 130 2.59 -15.61 -13.87
N HIS A 131 2.70 -14.39 -13.35
CA HIS A 131 2.50 -14.10 -11.92
C HIS A 131 1.16 -13.43 -11.61
N GLY A 132 0.42 -13.03 -12.63
CA GLY A 132 -0.80 -12.26 -12.49
C GLY A 132 -2.08 -13.05 -12.59
N VAL A 133 -3.20 -12.34 -12.49
CA VAL A 133 -4.54 -12.88 -12.67
C VAL A 133 -4.97 -12.80 -14.12
N LYS A 134 -6.02 -13.57 -14.49
CA LYS A 134 -6.66 -13.41 -15.79
C LYS A 134 -7.21 -11.98 -15.93
N PRO A 135 -7.09 -11.36 -17.12
CA PRO A 135 -7.63 -10.02 -17.37
C PRO A 135 -9.11 -9.90 -17.02
N VAL A 136 -9.39 -9.00 -16.08
CA VAL A 136 -10.73 -8.72 -15.56
C VAL A 136 -11.50 -7.82 -16.54
N GLN A 137 -12.80 -8.08 -16.74
CA GLN A 137 -13.66 -7.26 -17.61
C GLN A 137 -13.98 -5.91 -16.97
N ASN A 138 -14.53 -5.94 -15.74
CA ASN A 138 -15.15 -4.79 -15.08
C ASN A 138 -14.62 -4.56 -13.66
N ARG A 139 -14.81 -3.34 -13.13
CA ARG A 139 -14.36 -2.99 -11.77
C ARG A 139 -15.02 -3.85 -10.68
N LEU A 140 -16.31 -4.16 -10.84
CA LEU A 140 -17.05 -5.02 -9.91
C LEU A 140 -16.47 -6.45 -9.86
N GLU A 141 -16.01 -6.97 -10.98
CA GLU A 141 -15.38 -8.30 -11.04
C GLU A 141 -14.04 -8.33 -10.31
N ALA A 142 -13.26 -7.24 -10.38
CA ALA A 142 -12.02 -7.11 -9.62
C ALA A 142 -12.29 -7.07 -8.10
N GLU A 143 -13.34 -6.36 -7.67
CA GLU A 143 -13.77 -6.29 -6.26
C GLU A 143 -14.24 -7.65 -5.73
N ASN A 144 -14.88 -8.44 -6.59
CA ASN A 144 -15.35 -9.79 -6.27
C ASN A 144 -14.23 -10.85 -6.29
N SER A 145 -13.07 -10.54 -6.85
CA SER A 145 -11.90 -11.44 -6.93
C SER A 145 -11.11 -11.51 -5.61
N LYS A 146 -11.83 -11.58 -4.48
CA LYS A 146 -11.28 -11.67 -3.13
C LYS A 146 -10.40 -12.92 -3.02
N GLY A 147 -9.14 -12.73 -2.62
CA GLY A 147 -8.13 -13.79 -2.47
C GLY A 147 -7.06 -13.82 -3.57
N LYS A 148 -7.37 -13.35 -4.79
CA LYS A 148 -6.36 -13.21 -5.86
C LYS A 148 -5.83 -11.79 -5.98
N LEU A 149 -6.68 -10.82 -5.70
CA LEU A 149 -6.36 -9.40 -5.70
C LEU A 149 -6.46 -8.84 -4.28
N VAL A 150 -5.55 -7.91 -3.97
CA VAL A 150 -5.45 -7.20 -2.70
C VAL A 150 -5.61 -5.72 -2.98
N TYR A 151 -6.44 -5.07 -2.16
CA TYR A 151 -6.63 -3.63 -2.22
C TYR A 151 -5.36 -2.89 -1.76
N VAL A 152 -4.95 -1.88 -2.53
CA VAL A 152 -3.76 -1.08 -2.26
C VAL A 152 -4.17 0.37 -1.99
N GLY A 153 -4.15 0.74 -0.71
CA GLY A 153 -4.41 2.11 -0.26
C GLY A 153 -3.15 2.93 -0.08
N SER A 154 -3.32 4.25 0.06
CA SER A 154 -2.24 5.14 0.50
C SER A 154 -1.80 4.77 1.93
N ASN A 155 -0.50 4.79 2.18
CA ASN A 155 0.08 4.45 3.48
C ASN A 155 1.21 5.44 3.85
N PRO A 156 1.98 5.23 4.95
CA PRO A 156 3.09 6.13 5.29
C PRO A 156 4.20 6.21 4.24
N PHE A 157 4.41 5.17 3.45
CA PHE A 157 5.53 5.04 2.50
C PHE A 157 5.21 5.52 1.09
N PHE A 158 3.95 5.41 0.65
CA PHE A 158 3.51 5.88 -0.66
C PHE A 158 2.09 6.43 -0.63
N TYR A 159 1.77 7.24 -1.63
CA TYR A 159 0.43 7.79 -1.86
C TYR A 159 -0.13 7.22 -3.17
N VAL A 160 -1.37 6.75 -3.15
CA VAL A 160 -2.09 6.31 -4.34
C VAL A 160 -2.92 7.49 -4.85
N ASP A 161 -2.63 7.94 -6.07
CA ASP A 161 -3.36 9.04 -6.72
C ASP A 161 -4.79 8.60 -7.09
N LYS A 162 -5.63 9.55 -7.48
CA LYS A 162 -6.97 9.24 -7.97
C LYS A 162 -6.88 8.47 -9.30
N LEU A 163 -7.14 7.17 -9.24
CA LEU A 163 -7.07 6.27 -10.38
C LEU A 163 -8.33 6.41 -11.27
N ASN A 164 -8.22 7.21 -12.34
CA ASN A 164 -9.35 7.45 -13.26
C ASN A 164 -9.54 6.31 -14.26
N ASN A 165 -8.44 5.74 -14.76
CA ASN A 165 -8.44 4.69 -15.79
C ASN A 165 -7.78 3.39 -15.27
N SER A 166 -7.83 3.17 -13.96
CA SER A 166 -7.32 1.98 -13.28
C SER A 166 -8.01 1.85 -11.91
N ILE A 167 -7.81 0.72 -11.26
CA ILE A 167 -8.36 0.40 -9.94
C ILE A 167 -7.24 -0.04 -8.98
N PRO A 168 -7.39 0.22 -7.68
CA PRO A 168 -6.35 0.05 -6.68
C PRO A 168 -6.22 -1.40 -6.19
N TYR A 169 -5.99 -2.32 -7.13
CA TYR A 169 -5.87 -3.75 -6.83
C TYR A 169 -4.60 -4.31 -7.44
N LEU A 170 -3.83 -5.06 -6.65
CA LEU A 170 -2.64 -5.78 -7.07
C LEU A 170 -2.72 -7.24 -6.65
N VAL A 171 -1.97 -8.11 -7.32
CA VAL A 171 -1.68 -9.43 -6.76
C VAL A 171 -0.83 -9.29 -5.49
N PRO A 172 -0.92 -10.20 -4.50
CA PRO A 172 -0.19 -10.09 -3.24
C PRO A 172 1.32 -9.84 -3.41
N ARG A 173 1.95 -10.57 -4.35
CA ARG A 173 3.39 -10.42 -4.68
C ARG A 173 3.74 -8.99 -5.12
N ALA A 174 2.87 -8.35 -5.90
CA ALA A 174 3.05 -6.97 -6.37
C ALA A 174 2.80 -5.94 -5.27
N SER A 175 1.84 -6.20 -4.39
CA SER A 175 1.60 -5.36 -3.21
C SER A 175 2.82 -5.35 -2.29
N VAL A 176 3.43 -6.51 -2.02
CA VAL A 176 4.67 -6.62 -1.21
C VAL A 176 5.81 -5.88 -1.88
N LEU A 177 6.01 -6.04 -3.19
CA LEU A 177 7.05 -5.31 -3.93
C LEU A 177 6.88 -3.79 -3.79
N LEU A 178 5.67 -3.28 -3.99
CA LEU A 178 5.38 -1.84 -3.86
C LEU A 178 5.66 -1.33 -2.44
N GLN A 179 5.26 -2.11 -1.43
CA GLN A 179 5.52 -1.80 -0.02
C GLN A 179 7.03 -1.72 0.26
N ASP A 180 7.79 -2.69 -0.22
CA ASP A 180 9.24 -2.76 -0.01
C ASP A 180 9.98 -1.64 -0.73
N ILE A 181 9.58 -1.31 -1.97
CA ILE A 181 10.12 -0.16 -2.70
C ILE A 181 9.84 1.13 -1.93
N GLY A 182 8.62 1.29 -1.39
CA GLY A 182 8.25 2.46 -0.58
C GLY A 182 9.11 2.59 0.68
N ARG A 183 9.33 1.49 1.41
CA ARG A 183 10.19 1.46 2.61
C ARG A 183 11.63 1.80 2.26
N ALA A 184 12.23 1.10 1.30
CA ALA A 184 13.61 1.32 0.89
C ALA A 184 13.86 2.75 0.39
N TYR A 185 12.87 3.37 -0.26
CA TYR A 185 12.93 4.77 -0.65
C TYR A 185 12.95 5.71 0.56
N PHE A 186 12.11 5.46 1.57
CA PHE A 186 12.12 6.23 2.82
C PHE A 186 13.46 6.12 3.56
N ASP A 187 13.96 4.89 3.69
CA ASP A 187 15.26 4.64 4.33
C ASP A 187 16.37 5.40 3.59
N SER A 188 16.34 5.37 2.25
CA SER A 188 17.31 6.10 1.42
C SER A 188 17.21 7.62 1.59
N LEU A 189 16.01 8.18 1.75
CA LEU A 189 15.86 9.62 2.04
C LEU A 189 16.43 9.97 3.42
N GLN A 190 16.14 9.15 4.43
CA GLN A 190 16.57 9.38 5.80
C GLN A 190 18.09 9.32 5.94
N ILE A 191 18.71 8.26 5.42
CA ILE A 191 20.16 8.05 5.44
C ILE A 191 20.92 9.19 4.72
N LYS A 192 20.30 9.79 3.70
CA LYS A 192 20.89 10.91 2.94
C LYS A 192 20.53 12.29 3.49
N GLY A 193 19.81 12.36 4.62
CA GLY A 193 19.38 13.62 5.24
C GLY A 193 18.41 14.45 4.38
N ILE A 194 17.62 13.79 3.53
CA ILE A 194 16.64 14.43 2.66
C ILE A 194 15.28 14.41 3.34
N PRO A 195 14.54 15.54 3.38
CA PRO A 195 13.18 15.58 3.89
C PRO A 195 12.30 14.47 3.30
N LEU A 196 11.49 13.81 4.14
CA LEU A 196 10.67 12.68 3.70
C LEU A 196 9.56 13.12 2.74
N HIS A 197 9.49 12.44 1.61
CA HIS A 197 8.46 12.61 0.60
C HIS A 197 7.92 11.23 0.21
N LYS A 198 6.62 11.11 0.00
CA LYS A 198 6.01 9.88 -0.53
C LYS A 198 6.10 9.87 -2.05
N ILE A 199 6.43 8.71 -2.59
CA ILE A 199 6.20 8.41 -4.00
C ILE A 199 4.71 8.35 -4.28
N ILE A 200 4.32 8.65 -5.52
CA ILE A 200 2.92 8.68 -5.95
C ILE A 200 2.69 7.59 -6.99
N VAL A 201 1.79 6.67 -6.66
CA VAL A 201 1.32 5.61 -7.57
C VAL A 201 0.19 6.17 -8.41
N THR A 202 0.34 6.15 -9.74
CA THR A 202 -0.59 6.79 -10.69
C THR A 202 -1.41 5.80 -11.51
N SER A 203 -1.00 4.53 -11.59
CA SER A 203 -1.74 3.47 -12.26
C SER A 203 -1.43 2.12 -11.62
N ILE A 204 -2.42 1.23 -11.56
CA ILE A 204 -2.29 -0.11 -10.95
C ILE A 204 -2.97 -1.13 -11.88
N LEU A 205 -4.08 -1.76 -11.50
CA LEU A 205 -4.81 -2.71 -12.36
C LEU A 205 -5.71 -1.94 -13.34
N ARG A 206 -5.68 -2.29 -14.62
CA ARG A 206 -6.65 -1.81 -15.61
C ARG A 206 -7.58 -2.95 -15.96
N THR A 207 -8.89 -2.70 -16.01
CA THR A 207 -9.83 -3.67 -16.56
C THR A 207 -9.91 -3.53 -18.09
N LYS A 208 -10.49 -4.51 -18.78
CA LYS A 208 -10.71 -4.40 -20.23
C LYS A 208 -11.55 -3.17 -20.60
N ASP A 209 -12.57 -2.86 -19.79
CA ASP A 209 -13.37 -1.65 -19.95
C ASP A 209 -12.56 -0.36 -19.76
N ASP A 210 -11.67 -0.32 -18.76
CA ASP A 210 -10.78 0.83 -18.56
C ASP A 210 -9.82 1.02 -19.74
N VAL A 211 -9.30 -0.08 -20.31
CA VAL A 211 -8.44 -0.05 -21.51
C VAL A 211 -9.21 0.44 -22.72
N ALA A 212 -10.43 -0.05 -22.96
CA ALA A 212 -11.29 0.40 -24.06
C ALA A 212 -11.55 1.92 -23.97
N LYS A 213 -11.89 2.42 -22.77
CA LYS A 213 -12.10 3.85 -22.50
C LYS A 213 -10.82 4.69 -22.65
N LEU A 214 -9.65 4.12 -22.32
CA LEU A 214 -8.37 4.82 -22.47
C LEU A 214 -8.00 4.99 -23.94
N ARG A 215 -8.22 3.96 -24.76
CA ARG A 215 -7.90 3.96 -26.20
C ARG A 215 -8.68 5.01 -26.98
N THR A 216 -9.90 5.35 -26.54
CA THR A 216 -10.68 6.45 -27.16
C THR A 216 -9.93 7.79 -27.12
N ARG A 217 -9.09 8.02 -26.10
CA ARG A 217 -8.36 9.29 -25.92
C ARG A 217 -6.87 9.18 -26.20
N ASN A 218 -6.29 7.98 -26.17
CA ASN A 218 -4.86 7.76 -26.34
C ASN A 218 -4.60 6.73 -27.43
N GLY A 219 -4.24 7.20 -28.63
CA GLY A 219 -3.92 6.34 -29.77
C GLY A 219 -2.70 5.43 -29.56
N ASN A 220 -1.86 5.71 -28.56
CA ASN A 220 -0.70 4.87 -28.23
C ASN A 220 -1.02 3.73 -27.25
N ALA A 221 -2.26 3.64 -26.73
CA ALA A 221 -2.63 2.61 -25.77
C ALA A 221 -2.79 1.25 -26.46
N THR A 222 -1.99 0.27 -26.03
CA THR A 222 -2.06 -1.11 -26.50
C THR A 222 -3.23 -1.85 -25.86
N GLU A 223 -3.80 -2.82 -26.57
CA GLU A 223 -4.85 -3.69 -26.04
C GLU A 223 -4.32 -4.62 -24.96
N ASN A 224 -3.16 -5.23 -25.21
CA ASN A 224 -2.52 -6.14 -24.26
C ASN A 224 -1.54 -5.36 -23.37
N SER A 225 -2.07 -4.72 -22.34
CA SER A 225 -1.29 -4.01 -21.33
C SER A 225 -0.93 -4.90 -20.15
N CYS A 226 0.27 -4.73 -19.59
CA CYS A 226 0.71 -5.45 -18.38
C CYS A 226 -0.18 -5.16 -17.17
N HIS A 227 -0.80 -3.97 -17.14
CA HIS A 227 -1.72 -3.59 -16.09
C HIS A 227 -2.98 -4.46 -16.02
N LEU A 228 -3.32 -5.22 -17.06
CA LEU A 228 -4.49 -6.12 -17.06
C LEU A 228 -4.36 -7.27 -16.05
N TYR A 229 -3.13 -7.63 -15.67
CA TYR A 229 -2.85 -8.83 -14.88
C TYR A 229 -2.65 -8.53 -13.38
N GLY A 230 -2.70 -7.27 -12.97
CA GLY A 230 -2.58 -6.86 -11.56
C GLY A 230 -1.16 -7.01 -10.98
N THR A 231 -0.15 -7.19 -11.83
CA THR A 231 1.27 -7.35 -11.46
C THR A 231 2.09 -6.07 -11.60
N THR A 232 1.48 -5.03 -12.14
CA THR A 232 2.18 -3.87 -12.68
C THR A 232 1.58 -2.59 -12.15
N PHE A 233 2.44 -1.65 -11.79
CA PHE A 233 2.06 -0.35 -11.28
C PHE A 233 2.98 0.74 -11.83
N ASP A 234 2.42 1.93 -12.02
CA ASP A 234 3.13 3.12 -12.48
C ASP A 234 3.38 4.06 -11.30
N ILE A 235 4.62 4.50 -11.15
CA ILE A 235 5.00 5.49 -10.14
C ILE A 235 5.54 6.71 -10.86
N CYS A 236 4.93 7.88 -10.65
CA CYS A 236 5.40 9.09 -11.29
C CYS A 236 6.72 9.57 -10.67
N TYR A 237 7.63 10.07 -11.50
CA TYR A 237 8.92 10.61 -11.05
C TYR A 237 8.96 12.15 -11.06
N ASN A 238 7.89 12.79 -11.53
CA ASN A 238 7.80 14.24 -11.68
C ASN A 238 7.03 14.91 -10.54
N ARG A 239 6.36 14.15 -9.67
CA ARG A 239 5.58 14.65 -8.53
C ARG A 239 5.84 13.77 -7.31
N TYR A 240 5.88 14.42 -6.15
CA TYR A 240 6.05 13.77 -4.86
C TYR A 240 5.13 14.41 -3.82
N LYS A 241 4.66 13.61 -2.86
CA LYS A 241 3.82 14.11 -1.76
C LYS A 241 4.68 14.35 -0.53
N GLN A 242 5.00 15.60 -0.27
CA GLN A 242 5.80 15.96 0.89
C GLN A 242 5.07 15.63 2.19
N ILE A 243 5.80 15.04 3.14
CA ILE A 243 5.32 14.86 4.51
C ILE A 243 5.75 16.08 5.29
N GLN A 244 4.80 16.96 5.62
CA GLN A 244 5.01 18.09 6.51
C GLN A 244 3.85 18.18 7.49
N THR A 245 4.14 18.63 8.70
CA THR A 245 3.14 19.07 9.67
C THR A 245 3.12 20.60 9.63
N ARG A 246 1.95 21.23 9.84
CA ARG A 246 1.83 22.70 9.88
C ARG A 246 2.80 23.34 10.88
N GLU A 247 3.10 22.62 11.94
CA GLU A 247 4.00 23.01 13.04
C GLU A 247 5.49 22.85 12.71
N GLN A 248 5.82 21.99 11.73
CA GLN A 248 7.21 21.68 11.35
C GLN A 248 7.36 21.71 9.83
N PRO A 249 7.42 22.92 9.23
CA PRO A 249 7.65 23.04 7.80
C PRO A 249 9.04 22.50 7.46
N ARG A 250 9.09 21.61 6.46
CA ARG A 250 10.35 21.01 6.01
C ARG A 250 10.91 21.76 4.82
N ARG A 251 12.24 21.78 4.70
CA ARG A 251 12.95 22.30 3.53
C ARG A 251 12.36 21.74 2.24
N GLN A 252 12.11 22.59 1.25
CA GLN A 252 11.67 22.16 -0.07
C GLN A 252 12.80 21.40 -0.79
N VAL A 253 12.45 20.33 -1.48
CA VAL A 253 13.39 19.50 -2.24
C VAL A 253 12.95 19.49 -3.68
N GLN A 254 13.91 19.59 -4.61
CA GLN A 254 13.61 19.48 -6.04
C GLN A 254 13.21 18.05 -6.40
N ASN A 255 12.26 17.93 -7.34
CA ASN A 255 11.80 16.62 -7.80
C ASN A 255 12.91 15.78 -8.43
N ASP A 256 13.92 16.41 -9.05
CA ASP A 256 15.07 15.70 -9.63
C ASP A 256 15.92 15.01 -8.56
N THR A 257 16.13 15.65 -7.40
CA THR A 257 16.83 15.04 -6.27
C THR A 257 16.10 13.80 -5.78
N LEU A 258 14.77 13.88 -5.65
CA LEU A 258 13.92 12.75 -5.23
C LEU A 258 13.93 11.64 -6.28
N LYS A 259 13.92 12.00 -7.57
CA LYS A 259 14.03 11.06 -8.69
C LYS A 259 15.36 10.32 -8.70
N TRP A 260 16.48 11.00 -8.44
CA TRP A 260 17.80 10.37 -8.36
C TRP A 260 17.84 9.31 -7.27
N VAL A 261 17.40 9.66 -6.05
CA VAL A 261 17.31 8.70 -4.94
C VAL A 261 16.39 7.54 -5.29
N PHE A 262 15.21 7.84 -5.85
CA PHE A 262 14.27 6.78 -6.21
C PHE A 262 14.83 5.84 -7.28
N SER A 263 15.57 6.36 -8.26
CA SER A 263 16.19 5.54 -9.30
C SER A 263 17.28 4.60 -8.78
N GLU A 264 18.02 4.98 -7.72
CA GLU A 264 18.96 4.07 -7.07
C GLU A 264 18.23 2.87 -6.47
N VAL A 265 17.15 3.13 -5.72
CA VAL A 265 16.31 2.09 -5.13
C VAL A 265 15.74 1.17 -6.21
N LEU A 266 15.17 1.74 -7.27
CA LEU A 266 14.62 0.96 -8.38
C LEU A 266 15.69 0.10 -9.07
N ARG A 267 16.89 0.64 -9.29
CA ARG A 267 18.03 -0.12 -9.84
C ARG A 267 18.37 -1.29 -8.95
N ASP A 268 18.42 -1.11 -7.64
CA ASP A 268 18.81 -2.16 -6.70
C ASP A 268 17.76 -3.28 -6.64
N PHE A 269 16.46 -2.96 -6.71
CA PHE A 269 15.39 -3.96 -6.81
C PHE A 269 15.41 -4.72 -8.14
N ARG A 270 15.69 -4.02 -9.24
CA ARG A 270 15.87 -4.63 -10.57
C ARG A 270 17.08 -5.57 -10.59
N ASN A 271 18.22 -5.14 -10.04
CA ASN A 271 19.45 -5.95 -9.96
C ASN A 271 19.27 -7.20 -9.09
N LYS A 272 18.42 -7.12 -8.07
CA LYS A 272 17.98 -8.28 -7.26
C LYS A 272 16.95 -9.17 -7.97
N ASN A 273 16.66 -8.92 -9.25
CA ASN A 273 15.68 -9.66 -10.06
C ASN A 273 14.27 -9.69 -9.46
N ARG A 274 13.88 -8.69 -8.65
CA ARG A 274 12.55 -8.63 -8.04
C ARG A 274 11.48 -8.05 -8.98
N CYS A 275 11.90 -7.27 -9.97
CA CYS A 275 11.02 -6.61 -10.91
C CYS A 275 11.71 -6.23 -12.22
N TYR A 276 10.89 -5.98 -13.23
CA TYR A 276 11.23 -5.29 -14.46
C TYR A 276 10.78 -3.84 -14.39
N ILE A 277 11.56 -2.95 -15.00
CA ILE A 277 11.32 -1.51 -14.95
C ILE A 277 11.54 -0.90 -16.33
N LYS A 278 10.55 -0.12 -16.77
CA LYS A 278 10.67 0.79 -17.93
C LYS A 278 10.59 2.24 -17.47
N TYR A 279 11.54 3.05 -17.93
CA TYR A 279 11.45 4.50 -17.79
C TYR A 279 10.61 5.09 -18.94
N GLU A 280 9.43 5.61 -18.63
CA GLU A 280 8.50 6.17 -19.61
C GLU A 280 8.49 7.70 -19.59
N VAL A 281 9.21 8.30 -20.54
CA VAL A 281 9.33 9.77 -20.64
C VAL A 281 7.99 10.44 -20.95
N LYS A 282 7.22 9.88 -21.88
CA LYS A 282 5.94 10.47 -22.34
C LYS A 282 4.87 10.46 -21.25
N GLN A 283 4.82 9.42 -20.42
CA GLN A 283 3.86 9.32 -19.32
C GLN A 283 4.39 9.94 -18.01
N GLY A 284 5.71 10.17 -17.90
CA GLY A 284 6.29 10.76 -16.71
C GLY A 284 6.41 9.79 -15.53
N CYS A 285 6.51 8.49 -15.79
CA CYS A 285 6.52 7.45 -14.77
C CYS A 285 7.60 6.39 -14.98
N PHE A 286 7.86 5.63 -13.91
CA PHE A 286 8.47 4.32 -13.98
C PHE A 286 7.34 3.28 -14.03
N HIS A 287 7.33 2.48 -15.09
CA HIS A 287 6.43 1.35 -15.26
C HIS A 287 7.11 0.11 -14.70
N ILE A 288 6.56 -0.45 -13.62
CA ILE A 288 7.20 -1.49 -12.81
C ILE A 288 6.33 -2.74 -12.81
N THR A 289 6.89 -3.85 -13.26
CA THR A 289 6.23 -5.17 -13.28
C THR A 289 6.98 -6.16 -12.40
N VAL A 290 6.25 -6.90 -11.57
CA VAL A 290 6.83 -7.95 -10.72
C VAL A 290 7.43 -9.08 -11.53
N ARG A 291 8.52 -9.64 -11.02
CA ARG A 291 9.14 -10.89 -11.49
C ARG A 291 9.06 -11.96 -10.39
#